data_AF-A0AAN7VBV9-F1
#
_entry.id   AF-A0AAN7VBV9-F1
#
_cell.length_a   1.000
_cell.length_b   1.000
_cell.length_c   1.000
_cell.angle_alpha   90.00
_cell.angle_beta   90.00
_cell.angle_gamma   90.00
#
_symmetry.space_group_name_H-M   'P 1'
#
loop_
_entity.id
_entity.type
_entity.pdbx_description
1 polymer ?
#
loop_
_entity_poly.entity_id
_entity_poly.type
_entity_poly.pdbx_seq_one_letter_code
_entity_poly.pdbx_strand_id
1 'polypeptide(L)'
;MTRTKLFYLEHLNNIHPNIQFTMECEINGRLPFLDILISKTDSLNLSFSVYRKPTHTDRYLNKLSNHHPCQKIGVIKTLFDRAKKVSDPTHLDEELQHLRMSLQVNGYSLLEINKVFSSKPKQLREKLPHLGSIYWRSY
;
A
#
# COMPACT_ATOMS: atom_id res chain seq x y z
N MET A 1 -18.17 9.77 23.81
CA MET A 1 -18.04 9.52 22.36
C MET A 1 -18.17 8.04 21.97
N THR A 2 -18.02 7.08 22.89
CA THR A 2 -18.00 5.62 22.59
C THR A 2 -19.38 4.97 22.41
N ARG A 3 -20.43 5.50 23.07
CA ARG A 3 -21.77 4.88 23.13
C ARG A 3 -22.49 4.81 21.77
N THR A 4 -22.39 5.85 20.95
CA THR A 4 -23.06 5.91 19.63
C THR A 4 -22.43 4.97 18.61
N LYS A 5 -21.10 4.79 18.66
CA LYS A 5 -20.37 3.89 17.75
C LYS A 5 -20.77 2.42 17.97
N LEU A 6 -20.86 2.00 19.23
CA LEU A 6 -21.27 0.64 19.59
C LEU A 6 -22.73 0.37 19.22
N PHE A 7 -23.63 1.33 19.48
CA PHE A 7 -25.03 1.24 19.08
C PHE A 7 -25.19 1.02 17.57
N TYR A 8 -24.44 1.76 16.75
CA TYR A 8 -24.51 1.61 15.29
C TYR A 8 -23.97 0.26 14.82
N LEU A 9 -22.85 -0.21 15.38
CA LEU A 9 -22.29 -1.52 15.06
C LEU A 9 -23.26 -2.66 15.42
N GLU A 10 -23.88 -2.57 16.60
CA GLU A 10 -24.90 -3.53 17.04
C GLU A 10 -26.12 -3.51 16.14
N HIS A 11 -26.60 -2.32 15.77
CA HIS A 11 -27.70 -2.18 14.81
C HIS A 11 -27.38 -2.85 13.47
N LEU A 12 -26.19 -2.60 12.90
CA LEU A 12 -25.76 -3.24 11.65
C LEU A 12 -25.67 -4.77 11.75
N ASN A 13 -25.14 -5.29 12.86
CA ASN A 13 -24.98 -6.72 13.10
C ASN A 13 -26.30 -7.45 13.36
N ASN A 14 -27.37 -6.73 13.69
CA ASN A 14 -28.72 -7.26 13.85
C ASN A 14 -29.53 -7.33 12.54
N ILE A 15 -29.05 -6.76 11.43
CA ILE A 15 -29.80 -6.72 10.15
C ILE A 15 -29.86 -8.10 9.48
N HIS A 16 -28.78 -8.89 9.53
CA HIS A 16 -28.73 -10.19 8.87
C HIS A 16 -27.87 -11.20 9.65
N PRO A 17 -28.36 -12.42 9.93
CA PRO A 17 -27.67 -13.37 10.81
C PRO A 17 -26.29 -13.81 10.28
N ASN A 18 -26.11 -13.85 8.95
CA ASN A 18 -24.86 -14.31 8.32
C ASN A 18 -23.88 -13.19 7.96
N ILE A 19 -24.21 -11.91 8.17
CA ILE A 19 -23.31 -10.79 7.86
C ILE A 19 -22.95 -10.09 9.16
N GLN A 20 -21.67 -10.13 9.53
CA GLN A 20 -21.16 -9.49 10.73
C GLN A 20 -20.14 -8.42 10.34
N PHE A 21 -20.43 -7.20 10.75
CA PHE A 21 -19.55 -6.05 10.65
C PHE A 21 -18.61 -6.01 11.84
N THR A 22 -17.40 -5.52 11.58
CA THR A 22 -16.40 -5.17 12.58
C THR A 22 -16.07 -3.70 12.46
N MET A 23 -15.65 -3.08 13.56
CA MET A 23 -15.24 -1.68 13.56
C MET A 23 -13.79 -1.55 13.99
N GLU A 24 -12.96 -0.93 13.16
CA GLU A 24 -11.61 -0.52 13.54
C GLU A 24 -11.72 0.74 14.41
N CYS A 25 -11.13 0.69 15.60
CA CYS A 25 -11.11 1.80 16.55
C CYS A 25 -9.70 2.36 16.68
N GLU A 26 -9.61 3.66 16.85
CA GLU A 26 -8.36 4.32 17.19
C GLU A 26 -7.91 3.86 18.58
N ILE A 27 -6.64 3.45 18.69
CA ILE A 27 -5.99 3.05 19.94
C ILE A 27 -4.68 3.83 20.05
N ASN A 28 -4.46 4.52 21.17
CA ASN A 28 -3.25 5.32 21.42
C ASN A 28 -2.92 6.32 20.29
N GLY A 29 -3.94 7.01 19.77
CA GLY A 29 -3.73 7.98 18.69
C GLY A 29 -3.53 7.35 17.30
N ARG A 30 -3.64 6.02 17.18
CA ARG A 30 -3.33 5.29 15.94
C ARG A 30 -4.55 4.52 15.42
N LEU A 31 -4.78 4.61 14.11
CA LEU A 31 -5.83 3.90 13.40
C LEU A 31 -5.22 3.20 12.18
N PRO A 32 -5.14 1.86 12.18
CA PRO A 32 -4.85 1.14 10.94
C PRO A 32 -6.03 1.29 9.98
N PHE A 33 -5.74 1.47 8.69
CA PHE A 33 -6.71 1.43 7.61
C PHE A 33 -6.03 0.88 6.35
N LEU A 34 -6.50 -0.27 5.85
CA LEU A 34 -5.86 -1.00 4.75
C LEU A 34 -4.37 -1.27 5.03
N ASP A 35 -3.48 -0.76 4.18
CA ASP A 35 -2.02 -0.82 4.26
C ASP A 35 -1.39 0.44 4.84
N ILE A 36 -2.18 1.29 5.51
CA ILE A 36 -1.77 2.59 6.07
C ILE A 36 -2.02 2.60 7.57
N LEU A 37 -1.05 3.08 8.34
CA LEU A 37 -1.19 3.38 9.76
C LEU A 37 -1.28 4.90 9.90
N ILE A 38 -2.45 5.38 10.30
CA ILE A 38 -2.73 6.79 10.53
C ILE A 38 -2.45 7.06 12.01
N SER A 39 -1.58 8.02 12.31
CA SER A 39 -1.21 8.39 13.68
C SER A 39 -1.44 9.87 13.91
N LYS A 40 -1.99 10.26 15.06
CA LYS A 40 -2.06 11.67 15.48
C LYS A 40 -0.70 12.12 16.00
N THR A 41 -0.28 13.31 15.59
CA THR A 41 0.90 14.00 16.15
C THR A 41 0.46 14.97 17.24
N ASP A 42 1.41 15.37 18.10
CA ASP A 42 1.18 16.37 19.16
C ASP A 42 0.74 17.74 18.59
N SER A 43 1.07 18.01 17.33
CA SER A 43 0.70 19.22 16.59
C SER A 43 -0.68 19.17 15.94
N LEU A 44 -1.56 18.22 16.33
CA LEU A 44 -2.89 17.99 15.74
C LEU A 44 -2.87 17.63 14.25
N ASN A 45 -1.70 17.27 13.69
CA ASN A 45 -1.57 16.77 12.34
C ASN A 45 -1.69 15.25 12.31
N LEU A 46 -1.88 14.70 11.11
CA LEU A 46 -1.83 13.26 10.86
C LEU A 46 -0.47 12.89 10.31
N SER A 47 0.05 11.76 10.80
CA SER A 47 1.22 11.10 10.24
C SER A 47 0.84 9.74 9.66
N PHE A 48 1.49 9.36 8.57
CA PHE A 48 1.22 8.16 7.79
C PHE A 48 2.46 7.29 7.69
N SER A 49 2.25 5.99 7.87
CA SER A 49 3.27 4.95 7.67
C SER A 49 2.63 3.69 7.12
N VAL A 50 3.43 2.76 6.60
CA VAL A 50 2.91 1.49 6.09
C VAL A 50 2.44 0.63 7.27
N TYR A 51 1.17 0.23 7.25
CA TYR A 51 0.63 -0.74 8.21
C TYR A 51 0.84 -2.17 7.73
N ARG A 52 1.39 -3.00 8.62
CA ARG A 52 1.46 -4.45 8.45
C ARG A 52 0.54 -5.10 9.46
N LYS A 53 -0.42 -5.91 9.00
CA LYS A 53 -1.30 -6.69 9.89
C LYS A 53 -0.45 -7.64 10.75
N PRO A 54 -0.90 -8.05 11.96
CA PRO A 54 -0.16 -8.99 12.81
C PRO A 54 0.18 -10.34 12.14
N THR A 55 -0.59 -10.72 11.11
CA THR A 55 -0.36 -11.93 10.32
C THR A 55 0.59 -11.74 9.14
N HIS A 56 1.13 -10.54 8.94
CA HIS A 56 2.09 -10.25 7.89
C HIS A 56 3.41 -10.99 8.16
N THR A 57 3.88 -11.77 7.18
CA THR A 57 5.07 -12.62 7.33
C THR A 57 6.28 -12.14 6.53
N ASP A 58 6.13 -11.03 5.79
CA ASP A 58 7.15 -10.53 4.85
C ASP A 58 7.61 -11.56 3.81
N ARG A 59 6.78 -12.57 3.54
CA ARG A 59 6.99 -13.52 2.45
C ARG A 59 6.43 -12.95 1.16
N TYR A 60 7.35 -12.58 0.28
CA TYR A 60 7.07 -12.09 -1.06
C TYR A 60 7.43 -13.16 -2.10
N LEU A 61 7.32 -12.81 -3.38
CA LEU A 61 7.73 -13.71 -4.46
C LEU A 61 9.22 -14.02 -4.33
N ASN A 62 9.57 -15.27 -4.04
CA ASN A 62 10.96 -15.68 -3.87
C ASN A 62 11.78 -15.49 -5.17
N LYS A 63 13.02 -15.01 -5.06
CA LYS A 63 13.90 -14.75 -6.21
C LYS A 63 14.16 -15.99 -7.08
N LEU A 64 14.28 -17.17 -6.48
CA LEU A 64 14.61 -18.43 -7.15
C LEU A 64 13.39 -19.15 -7.74
N SER A 65 12.19 -18.67 -7.47
CA SER A 65 10.96 -19.22 -8.04
C SER A 65 10.94 -19.12 -9.58
N ASN A 66 10.20 -20.00 -10.26
CA ASN A 66 10.13 -20.03 -11.73
C ASN A 66 9.20 -18.95 -12.33
N HIS A 67 9.36 -17.71 -11.88
CA HIS A 67 8.60 -16.55 -12.38
C HIS A 67 9.44 -15.68 -13.31
N HIS A 68 8.77 -15.08 -14.28
CA HIS A 68 9.39 -14.15 -15.22
C HIS A 68 10.07 -12.98 -14.48
N PRO A 69 11.27 -12.53 -14.89
CA PRO A 69 12.01 -11.46 -14.21
C PRO A 69 11.20 -10.18 -13.97
N CYS A 70 10.31 -9.80 -14.90
CA CYS A 70 9.44 -8.63 -14.73
C CYS A 70 8.52 -8.72 -13.51
N GLN A 71 8.03 -9.92 -13.15
CA GLN A 71 7.16 -10.09 -11.98
C GLN A 71 7.96 -9.91 -10.68
N LYS A 72 9.17 -10.47 -10.64
CA LYS A 72 10.10 -10.35 -9.51
C LYS A 72 10.54 -8.89 -9.28
N ILE A 73 10.87 -8.18 -10.34
CA ILE A 73 11.16 -6.73 -10.28
C ILE A 73 9.90 -5.96 -9.88
N GLY A 74 8.73 -6.37 -10.39
CA GLY A 74 7.43 -5.78 -10.07
C GLY A 74 7.15 -5.78 -8.57
N VAL A 75 7.46 -6.88 -7.87
CA VAL A 75 7.32 -6.98 -6.41
C VAL A 75 8.12 -5.91 -5.68
N ILE A 76 9.43 -5.78 -6.00
CA ILE A 76 10.29 -4.76 -5.40
C ILE A 76 9.72 -3.37 -5.68
N LYS A 77 9.31 -3.12 -6.93
CA LYS A 77 8.79 -1.83 -7.36
C LYS A 77 7.48 -1.47 -6.65
N THR A 78 6.53 -2.38 -6.57
CA THR A 78 5.24 -2.13 -5.91
C THR A 78 5.42 -1.80 -4.44
N LEU A 79 6.31 -2.53 -3.74
CA LEU A 79 6.60 -2.25 -2.33
C LEU A 79 7.27 -0.88 -2.15
N PHE A 80 8.25 -0.57 -3.00
CA PHE A 80 8.93 0.72 -2.99
C PHE A 80 8.00 1.90 -3.30
N ASP A 81 7.20 1.78 -4.34
CA ASP A 81 6.23 2.80 -4.75
C ASP A 81 5.18 3.03 -3.65
N ARG A 82 4.72 1.95 -2.99
CA ARG A 82 3.84 2.04 -1.82
C ARG A 82 4.51 2.79 -0.68
N ALA A 83 5.74 2.40 -0.31
CA ALA A 83 6.47 3.05 0.78
C ALA A 83 6.59 4.55 0.57
N LYS A 84 6.96 4.98 -0.65
CA LYS A 84 7.06 6.41 -1.02
C LYS A 84 5.73 7.15 -1.05
N LYS A 85 4.64 6.46 -1.40
CA LYS A 85 3.32 7.07 -1.51
C LYS A 85 2.64 7.23 -0.15
N VAL A 86 2.87 6.28 0.75
CA VAL A 86 2.17 6.18 2.04
C VAL A 86 2.96 6.82 3.17
N SER A 87 4.28 6.64 3.21
CA SER A 87 5.06 7.03 4.38
C SER A 87 5.41 8.50 4.35
N ASP A 88 5.23 9.17 5.47
CA ASP A 88 5.80 10.50 5.68
C ASP A 88 7.33 10.46 5.63
N PRO A 89 7.98 11.62 5.38
CA PRO A 89 9.44 11.70 5.37
C PRO A 89 10.12 11.13 6.62
N THR A 90 9.48 11.24 7.79
CA THR A 90 9.98 10.73 9.06
C THR A 90 9.97 9.20 9.17
N HIS A 91 9.11 8.52 8.41
CA HIS A 91 8.93 7.06 8.43
C HIS A 91 9.48 6.36 7.19
N LEU A 92 9.77 7.11 6.13
CA LEU A 92 10.17 6.54 4.85
C LEU A 92 11.49 5.76 4.96
N ASP A 93 12.51 6.28 5.65
CA ASP A 93 13.80 5.60 5.73
C ASP A 93 13.73 4.27 6.50
N GLU A 94 12.97 4.24 7.59
CA GLU A 94 12.69 3.01 8.34
C GLU A 94 11.96 1.98 7.47
N GLU A 95 10.94 2.42 6.72
CA GLU A 95 10.20 1.56 5.81
C GLU A 95 11.10 1.01 4.69
N LEU A 96 11.94 1.86 4.08
CA LEU A 96 12.88 1.42 3.05
C LEU A 96 13.91 0.42 3.61
N GLN A 97 14.35 0.61 4.85
CA GLN A 97 15.24 -0.34 5.51
C GLN A 97 14.54 -1.68 5.77
N HIS A 98 13.30 -1.65 6.25
CA HIS A 98 12.47 -2.84 6.39
C HIS A 98 12.34 -3.61 5.07
N LEU A 99 12.06 -2.90 3.96
CA LEU A 99 11.93 -3.51 2.64
C LEU A 99 13.23 -4.18 2.18
N ARG A 100 14.39 -3.55 2.41
CA ARG A 100 15.69 -4.16 2.09
C ARG A 100 15.88 -5.49 2.83
N MET A 101 15.69 -5.50 4.15
CA MET A 101 15.85 -6.71 4.96
C MET A 101 14.89 -7.82 4.50
N SER A 102 13.63 -7.46 4.29
CA SER A 102 12.61 -8.44 3.90
C SER A 102 12.87 -9.02 2.51
N LEU A 103 13.23 -8.18 1.54
CA LEU A 103 13.55 -8.64 0.18
C LEU A 103 14.84 -9.50 0.17
N GLN A 104 15.83 -9.20 1.01
CA GLN A 104 17.01 -10.06 1.14
C GLN A 104 16.65 -11.45 1.66
N VAL A 105 15.75 -11.56 2.65
CA VAL A 105 15.24 -12.85 3.13
C VAL A 105 14.49 -13.61 2.02
N ASN A 106 13.87 -12.90 1.08
CA ASN A 106 13.23 -13.49 -0.10
C ASN A 106 14.22 -13.81 -1.26
N GLY A 107 15.52 -13.67 -1.02
CA GLY A 107 16.60 -14.06 -1.94
C GLY A 107 17.04 -12.98 -2.92
N TYR A 108 16.56 -11.74 -2.79
CA TYR A 108 16.99 -10.63 -3.66
C TYR A 108 18.32 -10.03 -3.18
N SER A 109 19.22 -9.72 -4.11
CA SER A 109 20.47 -9.04 -3.77
C SER A 109 20.23 -7.55 -3.50
N LEU A 110 21.06 -6.94 -2.64
CA LEU A 110 21.00 -5.49 -2.40
C LEU A 110 21.22 -4.67 -3.67
N LEU A 111 22.04 -5.15 -4.60
CA LEU A 111 22.27 -4.49 -5.88
C LEU A 111 20.99 -4.40 -6.72
N GLU A 112 20.21 -5.48 -6.79
CA GLU A 112 18.92 -5.49 -7.50
C GLU A 112 17.91 -4.57 -6.83
N ILE A 113 17.82 -4.61 -5.50
CA ILE A 113 16.90 -3.77 -4.73
C ILE A 113 17.22 -2.29 -4.94
N ASN A 114 18.49 -1.90 -4.72
CA ASN A 114 18.92 -0.51 -4.85
C ASN A 114 18.81 0.00 -6.29
N LYS A 115 19.02 -0.86 -7.30
CA LYS A 115 18.78 -0.50 -8.70
C LYS A 115 17.33 -0.10 -8.95
N VAL A 116 16.36 -0.81 -8.36
CA VAL A 116 14.94 -0.46 -8.46
C VAL A 116 14.64 0.82 -7.69
N PHE A 117 15.20 0.99 -6.49
CA PHE A 117 14.97 2.18 -5.66
C PHE A 117 15.49 3.46 -6.34
N SER A 118 16.60 3.37 -7.05
CA SER A 118 17.19 4.49 -7.81
C SER A 118 16.55 4.69 -9.20
N SER A 119 15.65 3.81 -9.63
CA SER A 119 15.04 3.91 -10.95
C SER A 119 14.07 5.08 -11.02
N LYS A 120 14.21 5.92 -12.05
CA LYS A 120 13.26 7.02 -12.30
C LYS A 120 11.88 6.45 -12.65
N PRO A 121 10.78 7.13 -12.25
CA PRO A 121 9.45 6.77 -12.74
C PRO A 121 9.47 6.82 -14.27
N LYS A 122 8.94 5.79 -14.94
CA LYS A 122 8.72 5.85 -16.38
C LYS A 122 7.70 6.97 -16.60
N GLN A 123 8.08 8.00 -17.35
CA GLN A 123 7.14 9.00 -17.82
C GLN A 123 6.04 8.26 -18.58
N LEU A 124 4.79 8.46 -18.19
CA LEU A 124 3.65 8.05 -19.01
C LEU A 124 3.85 8.74 -20.35
N ARG A 125 3.99 7.98 -21.44
CA ARG A 125 3.92 8.57 -22.78
C ARG A 125 2.58 9.29 -22.83
N GLU A 126 2.60 10.61 -22.97
CA GLU A 126 1.39 11.38 -23.23
C GLU A 126 0.65 10.69 -24.38
N LYS A 127 -0.64 10.36 -24.15
CA LYS A 127 -1.48 9.86 -25.23
C LYS A 127 -1.50 10.96 -26.30
N LEU A 128 -1.00 10.63 -27.49
CA LEU A 128 -1.02 11.51 -28.67
C LEU A 128 -2.41 12.16 -28.82
N PRO A 129 -2.53 13.50 -28.84
CA PRO A 129 -3.82 14.19 -28.94
C PRO A 129 -4.34 14.27 -30.40
N HIS A 130 -4.18 13.21 -31.20
CA HIS A 130 -4.56 13.23 -32.61
C HIS A 130 -5.18 11.90 -33.02
N LEU A 131 -6.50 11.77 -32.87
CA LEU A 131 -7.39 10.94 -33.70
C LEU A 131 -8.86 11.29 -33.35
N GLY A 132 -9.12 12.58 -33.13
CA GLY A 132 -10.46 13.16 -33.02
C GLY A 132 -10.87 13.78 -34.35
N SER A 133 -10.94 12.97 -35.39
CA SER A 133 -11.70 13.27 -36.60
C SER A 133 -11.71 12.02 -37.47
N ILE A 134 -12.72 11.92 -38.31
CA ILE A 134 -12.94 10.92 -39.36
C ILE A 134 -13.78 9.71 -38.89
N TYR A 135 -14.99 9.67 -39.47
CA TYR A 135 -16.02 8.62 -39.52
C TYR A 135 -17.20 8.71 -38.55
N TRP A 136 -18.01 9.75 -38.74
CA TRP A 136 -19.47 9.57 -38.89
C TRP A 136 -19.90 10.23 -40.22
N ARG A 137 -20.09 9.43 -41.27
CA ARG A 137 -20.96 9.79 -42.40
C ARG A 137 -22.18 8.90 -42.30
N SER A 138 -23.31 9.51 -41.97
CA SER A 138 -24.63 8.91 -42.00
C SER A 138 -24.99 8.46 -43.43
N TYR A 139 -25.67 7.32 -43.53
CA TYR A 139 -26.71 7.11 -44.53
C TYR A 139 -28.03 7.65 -43.98
#